data_AF-A0A2Z6MXM9-F1
#
_entry.id   AF-A0A2Z6MXM9-F1
#
_cell.length_a   1.000
_cell.length_b   1.000
_cell.length_c   1.000
_cell.angle_alpha   90.00
_cell.angle_beta   90.00
_cell.angle_gamma   90.00
#
_symmetry.space_group_name_H-M   'P 1'
#
loop_
_entity.id
_entity.type
_entity.pdbx_description
1 polymer ?
#
loop_
_entity_poly.entity_id
_entity_poly.type
_entity_poly.pdbx_seq_one_letter_code
_entity_poly.pdbx_strand_id
1 'polypeptide(L)'
;MLDEITTLCGIEACAIIYDNNNPQPVVWPSSESEAKNVLSKFVSLPEPDQSKKMMDQEDFLWKRVEKAFEKLKKLREETRKNVMAIIMNHYINTKEFNGNSMSNYDLNDMSCFVDENLKEIYQKMEGMKIESQEHGGNEAEVMNGTKKQ
;
A
#
# COMPACT_ATOMS: atom_id res chain seq x y z
N MET A 1 6.45 29.14 9.01
CA MET A 1 5.68 28.09 8.30
C MET A 1 5.90 28.16 6.78
N LEU A 2 5.46 29.20 6.07
CA LEU A 2 5.71 29.28 4.61
C LEU A 2 7.20 29.46 4.28
N ASP A 3 7.93 30.27 5.05
CA ASP A 3 9.40 30.42 4.89
C ASP A 3 10.15 29.11 5.11
N GLU A 4 9.69 28.28 6.06
CA GLU A 4 10.31 26.97 6.34
C GLU A 4 10.04 25.98 5.21
N ILE A 5 8.82 25.96 4.67
CA ILE A 5 8.45 25.06 3.55
C ILE A 5 9.26 25.41 2.31
N THR A 6 9.35 26.69 1.95
CA THR A 6 10.14 27.10 0.78
C THR A 6 11.62 26.81 0.96
N THR A 7 12.16 27.03 2.16
CA THR A 7 13.57 26.76 2.48
C THR A 7 13.90 25.27 2.49
N LEU A 8 13.09 24.45 3.16
CA LEU A 8 13.37 23.01 3.31
C LEU A 8 13.08 22.22 2.03
N CYS A 9 12.04 22.61 1.28
CA CYS A 9 11.67 21.91 0.06
C CYS A 9 12.31 22.52 -1.20
N GLY A 10 12.97 23.68 -1.10
CA GLY A 10 13.59 24.37 -2.24
C GLY A 10 12.58 24.79 -3.30
N ILE A 11 11.38 25.21 -2.88
CA ILE A 11 10.29 25.59 -3.77
C ILE A 11 10.06 27.11 -3.75
N GLU A 12 9.62 27.65 -4.88
CA GLU A 12 9.06 29.00 -4.95
C GLU A 12 7.57 28.94 -4.58
N ALA A 13 7.12 29.82 -3.68
CA ALA A 13 5.72 29.87 -3.27
C ALA A 13 5.31 31.31 -2.95
N CYS A 14 4.01 31.58 -3.03
CA CYS A 14 3.39 32.80 -2.53
C CYS A 14 2.03 32.46 -1.91
N ALA A 15 1.56 33.29 -0.99
CA ALA A 15 0.23 33.19 -0.40
C ALA A 15 -0.50 34.54 -0.50
N ILE A 16 -1.79 34.48 -0.84
CA ILE A 16 -2.68 35.64 -0.94
C ILE A 16 -3.89 35.32 -0.06
N ILE A 17 -4.05 36.08 1.02
CA ILE A 17 -5.06 35.81 2.05
C ILE A 17 -6.01 37.01 2.11
N TYR A 18 -7.30 36.77 1.90
CA TYR A 18 -8.34 37.78 2.06
C TYR A 18 -8.97 37.66 3.45
N ASP A 19 -9.11 38.78 4.13
CA ASP A 19 -9.90 38.91 5.37
C ASP A 19 -11.23 39.56 5.03
N ASN A 20 -12.33 39.06 5.60
CA ASN A 20 -13.67 39.62 5.39
C ASN A 20 -13.78 41.08 5.86
N ASN A 21 -12.89 41.53 6.76
CA ASN A 21 -12.91 42.89 7.31
C ASN A 21 -11.93 43.85 6.62
N ASN A 22 -11.07 43.37 5.72
CA ASN A 22 -10.06 44.20 5.06
C ASN A 22 -10.17 44.08 3.53
N PRO A 23 -10.39 45.19 2.80
CA PRO A 23 -10.47 45.15 1.34
C PRO A 23 -9.14 44.78 0.67
N GLN A 24 -7.99 44.88 1.35
CA GLN A 24 -6.69 44.51 0.81
C GLN A 24 -6.25 43.12 1.32
N PRO A 25 -5.77 42.23 0.43
CA PRO A 25 -5.26 40.94 0.85
C PRO A 25 -3.91 41.08 1.56
N VAL A 26 -3.64 40.16 2.49
CA VAL A 26 -2.30 39.94 3.02
C VAL A 26 -1.55 39.05 2.03
N VAL A 27 -0.42 39.57 1.51
CA VAL A 27 0.42 38.86 0.54
C VAL A 27 1.73 38.45 1.20
N TRP A 28 2.12 37.20 0.98
CA TRP A 28 3.44 36.67 1.31
C TRP A 28 4.10 36.11 0.04
N PRO A 29 5.41 36.35 -0.18
CA PRO A 29 6.28 37.23 0.59
C PRO A 29 5.84 38.71 0.51
N SER A 30 6.26 39.54 1.46
CA SER A 30 5.89 40.98 1.46
C SER A 30 6.43 41.75 0.25
N SER A 31 7.43 41.20 -0.44
CA SER A 31 7.90 41.64 -1.74
C SER A 31 6.85 41.34 -2.81
N GLU A 32 6.05 42.33 -3.19
CA GLU A 32 5.00 42.18 -4.20
C GLU A 32 5.56 41.71 -5.56
N SER A 33 6.79 42.12 -5.90
CA SER A 33 7.47 41.64 -7.10
C SER A 33 7.77 40.13 -7.07
N GLU A 34 8.16 39.59 -5.91
CA GLU A 34 8.41 38.15 -5.78
C GLU A 34 7.12 37.34 -5.88
N ALA A 35 6.07 37.77 -5.17
CA ALA A 35 4.76 37.13 -5.26
C ALA A 35 4.20 37.15 -6.70
N LYS A 36 4.34 38.29 -7.41
CA LYS A 36 3.94 38.40 -8.83
C LYS A 36 4.80 37.53 -9.76
N ASN A 37 6.08 37.36 -9.47
CA ASN A 37 6.94 36.46 -10.25
C ASN A 37 6.49 35.00 -10.12
N VAL A 38 6.16 34.54 -8.91
CA VAL A 38 5.62 33.19 -8.70
C VAL A 38 4.27 33.02 -9.42
N LEU A 39 3.37 33.99 -9.28
CA LEU A 39 2.05 33.95 -9.91
C LEU A 39 2.14 33.95 -11.45
N SER A 40 3.02 34.78 -12.02
CA SER A 40 3.21 34.85 -13.48
C SER A 40 3.78 33.55 -14.05
N LYS A 41 4.74 32.92 -13.36
CA LYS A 41 5.23 31.58 -13.70
C LYS A 41 4.09 30.56 -13.68
N PHE A 42 3.26 30.55 -12.63
CA PHE A 42 2.12 29.63 -12.52
C PHE A 42 1.11 29.82 -13.66
N VAL A 43 0.69 31.07 -13.93
CA VAL A 43 -0.28 31.39 -14.99
C VAL A 43 0.28 31.12 -16.39
N SER A 44 1.61 31.12 -16.57
CA SER A 44 2.25 30.77 -17.85
C SER A 44 2.22 29.27 -18.17
N LEU A 45 1.90 28.40 -17.21
CA LEU A 45 1.78 26.96 -17.44
C LEU A 45 0.53 26.63 -18.25
N PRO A 46 0.51 25.54 -19.04
CA PRO A 46 -0.72 25.03 -19.63
C PRO A 46 -1.79 24.72 -18.56
N GLU A 47 -3.06 24.91 -18.89
CA GLU A 47 -4.21 24.63 -17.99
C GLU A 47 -4.15 23.28 -17.26
N PRO A 48 -3.83 22.13 -17.91
CA PRO A 48 -3.73 20.85 -17.20
C PRO A 48 -2.61 20.81 -16.17
N ASP A 49 -1.53 21.57 -16.37
CA ASP A 49 -0.42 21.64 -15.42
C ASP A 49 -0.72 22.57 -14.24
N GLN A 50 -1.54 23.61 -14.46
CA GLN A 50 -2.04 24.49 -13.40
C GLN A 50 -2.95 23.74 -12.41
N SER A 51 -3.87 22.92 -12.92
CA SER A 51 -4.88 22.24 -12.09
C SER A 51 -4.42 20.89 -11.52
N LYS A 52 -3.34 20.29 -12.04
CA LYS A 52 -2.83 18.95 -11.70
C LYS A 52 -2.75 18.64 -10.20
N LYS A 53 -2.36 19.63 -9.40
CA LYS A 53 -2.18 19.52 -7.94
C LYS A 53 -2.96 20.58 -7.17
N MET A 54 -3.89 21.26 -7.84
CA MET A 54 -4.76 22.21 -7.17
C MET A 54 -5.67 21.48 -6.19
N MET A 55 -5.89 22.09 -5.04
CA MET A 55 -6.59 21.45 -3.93
C MET A 55 -7.17 22.53 -3.02
N ASP A 56 -8.47 22.45 -2.75
CA ASP A 56 -9.12 23.30 -1.77
C ASP A 56 -9.27 22.59 -0.40
N GLN A 57 -9.88 23.29 0.56
CA GLN A 57 -10.07 22.77 1.90
C GLN A 57 -11.07 21.61 1.95
N GLU A 58 -12.12 21.65 1.15
CA GLU A 58 -13.16 20.61 1.13
C GLU A 58 -12.60 19.32 0.52
N ASP A 59 -11.93 19.41 -0.63
CA ASP A 59 -11.17 18.34 -1.26
C ASP A 59 -10.17 17.70 -0.29
N PHE A 60 -9.52 18.54 0.53
CA PHE A 60 -8.54 18.07 1.51
C PHE A 60 -9.17 17.26 2.63
N LEU A 61 -10.29 17.74 3.15
CA LEU A 61 -11.04 17.00 4.15
C LEU A 61 -11.58 15.70 3.58
N TRP A 62 -12.14 15.71 2.36
CA TRP A 62 -12.64 14.51 1.71
C TRP A 62 -11.55 13.46 1.50
N LYS A 63 -10.38 13.85 0.95
CA LYS A 63 -9.24 12.91 0.80
C LYS A 63 -8.75 12.37 2.15
N ARG A 64 -8.87 13.13 3.24
CA ARG A 64 -8.52 12.65 4.59
C ARG A 64 -9.54 11.64 5.11
N VAL A 65 -10.83 11.87 4.87
CA VAL A 65 -11.91 10.93 5.21
C VAL A 65 -11.73 9.62 4.45
N GLU A 66 -11.49 9.69 3.14
CA GLU A 66 -11.21 8.52 2.30
C GLU A 66 -10.00 7.73 2.81
N LYS A 67 -8.89 8.41 3.12
CA LYS A 67 -7.71 7.75 3.71
C LYS A 67 -8.01 7.07 5.05
N ALA A 68 -8.89 7.65 5.87
CA ALA A 68 -9.29 7.04 7.13
C ALA A 68 -10.14 5.78 6.91
N PHE A 69 -11.07 5.81 5.95
CA PHE A 69 -11.85 4.64 5.56
C PHE A 69 -10.97 3.52 5.00
N GLU A 70 -9.99 3.84 4.16
CA GLU A 70 -9.04 2.84 3.64
C GLU A 70 -8.21 2.19 4.76
N LYS A 71 -7.77 2.96 5.75
CA LYS A 71 -7.11 2.41 6.94
C LYS A 71 -8.02 1.50 7.75
N LEU A 72 -9.28 1.92 7.95
CA LEU A 72 -10.27 1.11 8.67
C LEU A 72 -10.55 -0.21 7.94
N LYS A 73 -10.69 -0.17 6.61
CA LYS A 73 -10.88 -1.35 5.77
C LYS A 73 -9.73 -2.33 5.93
N LYS A 74 -8.48 -1.87 5.81
CA LYS A 74 -7.28 -2.71 6.01
C LYS A 74 -7.23 -3.34 7.39
N LEU A 75 -7.51 -2.55 8.44
CA LEU A 75 -7.51 -3.06 9.81
C LEU A 75 -8.58 -4.14 10.02
N ARG A 76 -9.77 -3.95 9.43
CA ARG A 76 -10.84 -4.93 9.47
C ARG A 76 -10.46 -6.23 8.76
N GLU A 77 -9.86 -6.13 7.57
CA GLU A 77 -9.37 -7.29 6.82
C GLU A 77 -8.26 -8.05 7.58
N GLU A 78 -7.32 -7.33 8.19
CA GLU A 78 -6.26 -7.92 9.01
C GLU A 78 -6.83 -8.59 10.27
N THR A 79 -7.74 -7.92 10.97
CA THR A 79 -8.43 -8.48 12.14
C THR A 79 -9.15 -9.77 11.77
N ARG A 80 -9.87 -9.76 10.64
CA ARG A 80 -10.58 -10.93 10.13
C ARG A 80 -9.63 -12.10 9.87
N LYS A 81 -8.51 -11.88 9.19
CA LYS A 81 -7.48 -12.90 8.96
C LYS A 81 -6.91 -13.45 10.27
N ASN A 82 -6.62 -12.57 11.23
CA ASN A 82 -6.08 -12.96 12.54
C ASN A 82 -7.08 -13.83 13.32
N VAL A 83 -8.37 -13.50 13.32
CA VAL A 83 -9.41 -14.31 13.94
C VAL A 83 -9.47 -15.70 13.30
N MET A 84 -9.44 -15.78 11.96
CA MET A 84 -9.46 -17.07 11.25
C MET A 84 -8.22 -17.93 11.56
N ALA A 85 -7.04 -17.31 11.64
CA ALA A 85 -5.82 -17.99 12.05
C ALA A 85 -5.91 -18.55 13.48
N ILE A 86 -6.47 -17.79 14.43
CA ILE A 86 -6.67 -18.24 15.81
C ILE A 86 -7.61 -19.46 15.86
N ILE A 87 -8.75 -19.38 15.18
CA ILE A 87 -9.73 -20.46 15.11
C ILE A 87 -9.10 -21.72 14.52
N MET A 88 -8.40 -21.58 13.38
CA MET A 88 -7.80 -22.71 12.70
C MET A 88 -6.68 -23.35 13.53
N ASN A 89 -5.85 -22.53 14.18
CA ASN A 89 -4.82 -23.02 15.08
C ASN A 89 -5.42 -23.77 16.28
N HIS A 90 -6.51 -23.25 16.86
CA HIS A 90 -7.24 -23.96 17.92
C HIS A 90 -7.70 -25.33 17.42
N TYR A 91 -8.41 -25.39 16.29
CA TYR A 91 -8.88 -26.63 15.70
C TYR A 91 -7.76 -27.64 15.41
N ILE A 92 -6.62 -27.17 14.88
CA ILE A 92 -5.47 -28.06 14.58
C ILE A 92 -4.99 -28.75 15.87
N ASN A 93 -4.93 -28.02 16.97
CA ASN A 93 -4.41 -28.49 18.27
C ASN A 93 -5.42 -29.30 19.09
N THR A 94 -6.70 -28.92 19.10
CA THR A 94 -7.73 -29.53 19.95
C THR A 94 -8.64 -30.50 19.22
N LYS A 95 -8.71 -30.41 17.87
CA LYS A 95 -9.73 -31.03 17.03
C LYS A 95 -11.17 -30.58 17.31
N GLU A 96 -11.33 -29.50 18.07
CA GLU A 96 -12.62 -28.90 18.38
C GLU A 96 -12.90 -27.71 17.46
N PHE A 97 -14.10 -27.65 16.88
CA PHE A 97 -14.57 -26.54 16.07
C PHE A 97 -16.00 -26.17 16.47
N ASN A 98 -16.19 -24.95 16.97
CA ASN A 98 -17.51 -24.42 17.25
C ASN A 98 -17.96 -23.46 16.15
N GLY A 99 -18.55 -24.02 15.09
CA GLY A 99 -19.10 -23.24 13.98
C GLY A 99 -20.42 -22.52 14.32
N ASN A 100 -21.10 -22.92 15.39
CA ASN A 100 -22.43 -22.40 15.73
C ASN A 100 -22.40 -20.94 16.21
N SER A 101 -21.24 -20.45 16.66
CA SER A 101 -21.06 -19.06 17.07
C SER A 101 -20.66 -18.12 15.92
N MET A 102 -20.49 -18.64 14.70
CA MET A 102 -20.05 -17.87 13.54
C MET A 102 -21.23 -17.51 12.65
N SER A 103 -21.20 -16.32 12.05
CA SER A 103 -22.17 -15.97 11.01
C SER A 103 -21.85 -16.72 9.70
N ASN A 104 -22.81 -16.77 8.78
CA ASN A 104 -22.56 -17.32 7.43
C ASN A 104 -21.43 -16.58 6.69
N TYR A 105 -21.25 -15.28 6.96
CA TYR A 105 -20.14 -14.51 6.39
C TYR A 105 -18.79 -14.97 6.97
N ASP A 106 -18.72 -15.17 8.29
CA ASP A 106 -17.51 -15.66 8.96
C ASP A 106 -17.13 -17.08 8.49
N LEU A 107 -18.13 -17.94 8.26
CA LEU A 107 -17.91 -19.29 7.73
C LEU A 107 -17.41 -19.26 6.28
N ASN A 108 -17.96 -18.39 5.43
CA ASN A 108 -17.46 -18.19 4.07
C ASN A 108 -16.02 -17.66 4.07
N ASP A 109 -15.73 -16.73 4.96
CA ASP A 109 -14.40 -16.18 5.18
C ASP A 109 -13.39 -17.23 5.66
N MET A 110 -13.81 -18.14 6.55
CA MET A 110 -13.04 -19.32 6.96
C MET A 110 -12.77 -20.26 5.80
N SER A 111 -13.79 -20.57 4.98
CA SER A 111 -13.62 -21.43 3.79
C SER A 111 -12.55 -20.86 2.86
N CYS A 112 -12.66 -19.57 2.52
CA CYS A 112 -11.68 -18.90 1.68
C CYS A 112 -10.26 -18.93 2.29
N PHE A 113 -10.15 -18.68 3.59
CA PHE A 113 -8.86 -18.74 4.30
C PHE A 113 -8.24 -20.15 4.24
N VAL A 114 -9.03 -21.20 4.43
CA VAL A 114 -8.56 -22.59 4.31
C VAL A 114 -8.11 -22.89 2.89
N ASP A 115 -8.89 -22.50 1.88
CA ASP A 115 -8.57 -22.73 0.47
C ASP A 115 -7.26 -22.02 0.06
N GLU A 116 -7.05 -20.77 0.51
CA GLU A 116 -5.81 -20.02 0.30
C GLU A 116 -4.60 -20.75 0.93
N ASN A 117 -4.71 -21.18 2.18
CA ASN A 117 -3.64 -21.90 2.87
C ASN A 117 -3.34 -23.26 2.19
N LEU A 118 -4.36 -24.02 1.80
CA LEU A 118 -4.19 -25.28 1.09
C LEU A 118 -3.46 -25.06 -0.25
N LYS A 119 -3.86 -24.04 -1.01
CA LYS A 119 -3.20 -23.67 -2.26
C LYS A 119 -1.72 -23.35 -2.05
N GLU A 120 -1.38 -22.56 -1.03
CA GLU A 120 0.02 -22.27 -0.70
C GLU A 120 0.80 -23.54 -0.32
N ILE A 121 0.20 -24.45 0.45
CA ILE A 121 0.81 -25.72 0.81
C ILE A 121 1.08 -26.57 -0.44
N TYR A 122 0.11 -26.69 -1.36
CA TYR A 122 0.30 -27.40 -2.64
C TYR A 122 1.40 -26.79 -3.49
N GLN A 123 1.46 -25.46 -3.59
CA GLN A 123 2.51 -24.76 -4.34
C GLN A 123 3.91 -25.02 -3.74
N LYS A 124 4.03 -24.95 -2.41
CA LYS A 124 5.30 -25.26 -1.71
C LYS A 124 5.72 -26.72 -1.90
N MET A 125 4.76 -27.65 -1.82
CA MET A 125 5.05 -29.07 -2.06
C MET A 125 5.54 -29.33 -3.48
N GLU A 126 5.00 -28.63 -4.48
CA GLU A 126 5.44 -28.78 -5.86
C GLU A 126 6.83 -28.17 -6.09
N GLY A 127 7.10 -26.99 -5.51
CA GLY A 127 8.43 -26.37 -5.57
C GLY A 127 9.54 -27.26 -4.99
N MET A 128 9.28 -27.90 -3.84
CA MET A 128 10.25 -28.81 -3.20
C MET A 128 10.55 -30.07 -4.04
N LYS A 129 9.61 -30.55 -4.86
CA LYS A 129 9.85 -31.70 -5.76
C LYS A 129 10.78 -31.34 -6.92
N ILE A 130 10.71 -30.12 -7.43
CA ILE A 130 11.52 -29.63 -8.55
C ILE A 130 12.99 -29.50 -8.11
N GLU A 131 13.25 -28.92 -6.94
CA GLU A 131 14.60 -28.75 -6.38
C GLU A 131 15.31 -30.09 -6.08
N SER A 132 14.54 -31.12 -5.70
CA SER A 132 15.04 -32.47 -5.44
C SER A 132 15.46 -33.22 -6.70
N GLN A 133 14.95 -32.83 -7.88
CA GLN A 133 15.32 -33.44 -9.18
C GLN A 133 16.57 -32.79 -9.80
N GLU A 134 16.86 -31.52 -9.49
CA GLU A 134 18.05 -30.83 -10.02
C GLU A 134 19.36 -31.19 -9.29
N HIS A 135 19.29 -31.64 -8.02
CA HIS A 135 20.47 -32.08 -7.26
C HIS A 135 20.89 -33.55 -7.48
N GLY A 136 20.11 -34.34 -8.24
CA GLY A 136 20.39 -35.77 -8.50
C GLY A 136 21.15 -36.07 -9.80
N GLY A 137 21.56 -35.05 -10.57
CA GLY A 137 22.01 -35.22 -11.96
C GLY A 137 23.52 -35.40 -12.21
N ASN A 138 24.39 -35.25 -11.22
CA ASN A 138 25.85 -35.23 -11.44
C ASN A 138 26.61 -36.25 -10.59
N GLU A 139 26.37 -37.55 -10.78
CA GLU A 139 27.32 -38.61 -10.36
C GLU A 139 27.07 -39.91 -11.16
N ALA A 140 27.31 -39.88 -12.47
CA ALA A 140 27.44 -41.11 -13.26
C ALA A 140 28.19 -40.87 -14.58
N GLU A 141 29.45 -40.42 -14.53
CA GLU A 141 30.37 -40.61 -15.65
C GLU A 141 31.82 -40.78 -15.16
N VAL A 142 32.21 -42.04 -14.90
CA VAL A 142 33.59 -42.49 -15.14
C VAL A 142 33.50 -43.85 -15.83
N MET A 143 33.53 -43.82 -17.16
CA MET A 143 34.02 -44.93 -17.97
C MET A 143 35.46 -45.25 -17.57
N ASN A 144 35.79 -46.54 -17.44
CA ASN A 144 36.78 -47.12 -18.33
C ASN A 144 36.72 -48.65 -18.30
N GLY A 145 36.39 -49.22 -19.46
CA GLY A 145 36.70 -50.60 -19.75
C GLY A 145 38.16 -50.76 -20.15
N THR A 146 38.74 -51.93 -19.90
CA THR A 146 39.66 -52.57 -20.84
C THR A 146 39.52 -54.09 -20.70
N LYS A 147 39.25 -54.74 -21.82
CA LYS A 147 39.16 -56.20 -22.03
C LYS A 147 40.56 -56.80 -22.28
N LYS A 148 40.63 -58.13 -22.10
CA LYS A 148 41.63 -59.13 -22.54
C LYS A 148 42.89 -59.20 -21.67
N GLN A 149 43.40 -60.38 -21.29
CA GLN A 149 43.23 -61.76 -21.78
C GLN A 149 43.39 -62.73 -20.62
#